data_AF-A0A2N2VBH2-F1
#
_entry.id   AF-A0A2N2VBH2-F1
#
_cell.length_a   1.000
_cell.length_b   1.000
_cell.length_c   1.000
_cell.angle_alpha   90.00
_cell.angle_beta   90.00
_cell.angle_gamma   90.00
#
_symmetry.space_group_name_H-M   'P 1'
#
loop_
_entity.id
_entity.type
_entity.pdbx_description
1 polymer ?
#
loop_
_entity_poly.entity_id
_entity_poly.type
_entity_poly.pdbx_seq_one_letter_code
_entity_poly.pdbx_strand_id
1 'polypeptide(L)'
;MPPSHPAEGGGDWRDQLAVLRNCLDDLRAAMRTGNWEALEQLVPVVDSAFKQLRAESTTTVRTPADAEALRQVALLTGELQDMAIARQQQIQPLLQAWQQAAKGNTPTP
;
A
#
# COMPACT_ATOMS: atom_id res chain seq x y z
N MET A 1 20.28 42.94 14.54
CA MET A 1 19.71 41.86 13.70
C MET A 1 19.82 40.58 14.50
N PRO A 2 18.71 39.99 14.98
CA PRO A 2 18.79 38.68 15.61
C PRO A 2 18.98 37.60 14.54
N PRO A 3 19.68 36.49 14.85
CA PRO A 3 19.83 35.37 13.93
C PRO A 3 18.47 34.67 13.75
N SER A 4 18.05 34.55 12.49
CA SER A 4 16.89 33.74 12.10
C SER A 4 17.19 32.28 12.42
N HIS A 5 16.62 31.78 13.51
CA HIS A 5 16.51 30.35 13.75
C HIS A 5 15.64 29.73 12.65
N PRO A 6 16.07 28.65 11.98
CA PRO A 6 15.17 27.87 11.15
C PRO A 6 14.15 27.18 12.06
N ALA A 7 12.87 27.34 11.73
CA ALA A 7 11.79 26.63 12.38
C ALA A 7 11.89 25.14 12.02
N GLU A 8 12.50 24.35 12.90
CA GLU A 8 12.34 22.89 12.92
C GLU A 8 11.00 22.55 13.58
N GLY A 9 10.22 21.66 12.95
CA GLY A 9 9.01 21.11 13.56
C GLY A 9 7.88 20.68 12.62
N GLY A 10 8.20 20.08 11.48
CA GLY A 10 7.24 19.34 10.65
C GLY A 10 8.03 18.43 9.73
N GLY A 11 7.85 17.11 9.82
CA GLY A 11 8.51 16.17 8.92
C GLY A 11 8.25 16.57 7.47
N ASP A 12 9.28 16.55 6.62
CA ASP A 12 9.08 16.92 5.22
C ASP A 12 8.14 15.88 4.58
N TRP A 13 7.03 16.33 4.00
CA TRP A 13 6.09 15.46 3.30
C TRP A 13 6.79 14.63 2.21
N ARG A 14 7.94 15.10 1.70
CA ARG A 14 8.80 14.34 0.77
C ARG A 14 9.44 13.12 1.43
N ASP A 15 9.89 13.23 2.67
CA ASP A 15 10.40 12.09 3.43
C ASP A 15 9.31 11.05 3.65
N GLN A 16 8.09 11.51 3.98
CA GLN A 16 6.94 10.61 4.13
C GLN A 16 6.53 9.95 2.82
N LEU A 17 6.58 10.69 1.70
CA LEU A 17 6.32 10.13 0.38
C LEU A 17 7.37 9.10 -0.01
N ALA A 18 8.64 9.33 0.34
CA ALA A 18 9.72 8.38 0.10
C ALA A 18 9.54 7.10 0.93
N VAL A 19 9.18 7.24 2.22
CA VAL A 19 8.82 6.10 3.09
C VAL A 19 7.66 5.32 2.50
N LEU A 20 6.58 5.99 2.10
CA LEU A 20 5.41 5.35 1.50
C LEU A 20 5.79 4.58 0.23
N ARG A 21 6.60 5.18 -0.67
CA ARG A 21 7.05 4.51 -1.88
C ARG A 21 7.84 3.23 -1.55
N ASN A 22 8.77 3.28 -0.61
CA ASN A 22 9.55 2.11 -0.22
C ASN A 22 8.65 1.00 0.34
N CYS A 23 7.70 1.33 1.22
CA CYS A 23 6.73 0.37 1.75
C CYS A 23 5.87 -0.27 0.63
N LEU A 24 5.49 0.51 -0.39
CA LEU A 24 4.73 0.00 -1.54
C LEU A 24 5.58 -0.91 -2.44
N ASP A 25 6.87 -0.63 -2.62
CA ASP A 25 7.78 -1.51 -3.35
C ASP A 25 7.99 -2.84 -2.61
N ASP A 26 8.14 -2.81 -1.28
CA ASP A 26 8.20 -4.01 -0.44
C ASP A 26 6.90 -4.82 -0.53
N LEU A 27 5.75 -4.16 -0.50
CA LEU A 27 4.44 -4.79 -0.68
C LEU A 27 4.35 -5.45 -2.07
N ARG A 28 4.87 -4.79 -3.11
CA ARG A 28 4.92 -5.36 -4.47
C ARG A 28 5.76 -6.63 -4.51
N ALA A 29 6.93 -6.62 -3.88
CA ALA A 29 7.82 -7.78 -3.80
C ALA A 29 7.15 -8.94 -3.06
N ALA A 30 6.48 -8.65 -1.93
CA ALA A 30 5.73 -9.65 -1.16
C ALA A 30 4.57 -10.25 -1.97
N MET A 31 3.82 -9.45 -2.74
CA MET A 31 2.75 -9.96 -3.61
C MET A 31 3.28 -10.82 -4.76
N ARG A 32 4.41 -10.43 -5.38
CA ARG A 32 5.02 -11.22 -6.46
C ARG A 32 5.54 -12.58 -5.98
N THR A 33 6.07 -12.63 -4.76
CA THR A 33 6.57 -13.86 -4.15
C THR A 33 5.47 -14.69 -3.47
N GLY A 34 4.27 -14.14 -3.30
CA GLY A 34 3.17 -14.79 -2.58
C GLY A 34 3.42 -14.92 -1.08
N ASN A 35 4.28 -14.06 -0.50
CA ASN A 35 4.61 -14.08 0.91
C ASN A 35 3.49 -13.42 1.74
N TRP A 36 2.51 -14.23 2.15
CA TRP A 36 1.35 -13.75 2.91
C TRP A 36 1.70 -13.15 4.27
N GLU A 37 2.67 -13.71 4.97
CA GLU A 37 3.11 -13.21 6.28
C GLU A 37 3.70 -11.78 6.15
N ALA A 38 4.53 -11.56 5.13
CA ALA A 38 5.05 -10.22 4.86
C ALA A 38 3.92 -9.24 4.49
N LEU A 39 2.91 -9.66 3.73
CA LEU A 39 1.78 -8.79 3.40
C LEU A 39 0.97 -8.38 4.63
N GLU A 40 0.71 -9.31 5.56
CA GLU A 40 0.00 -9.01 6.81
C GLU A 40 0.73 -7.97 7.65
N GLN A 41 2.06 -7.99 7.65
CA GLN A 41 2.89 -7.01 8.36
C GLN A 41 2.98 -5.66 7.63
N LEU A 42 3.05 -5.67 6.29
CA LEU A 42 3.27 -4.48 5.47
C LEU A 42 2.00 -3.64 5.25
N VAL A 43 0.82 -4.26 5.15
CA VAL A 43 -0.45 -3.55 4.88
C VAL A 43 -0.76 -2.47 5.94
N PRO A 44 -0.67 -2.74 7.26
CA PRO A 44 -0.88 -1.71 8.30
C PRO A 44 0.13 -0.57 8.23
N VAL A 45 1.38 -0.88 7.85
CA VAL A 45 2.45 0.13 7.72
C VAL A 45 2.16 1.07 6.55
N VAL A 46 1.75 0.52 5.40
CA VAL A 46 1.33 1.29 4.23
C VAL A 46 0.13 2.18 4.56
N ASP A 47 -0.88 1.65 5.26
CA ASP A 47 -2.06 2.44 5.69
C ASP A 47 -1.67 3.58 6.64
N SER A 48 -0.77 3.33 7.58
CA SER A 48 -0.25 4.35 8.49
C SER A 48 0.51 5.44 7.74
N ALA A 49 1.40 5.07 6.80
CA ALA A 49 2.15 5.99 5.97
C ALA A 49 1.24 6.85 5.09
N PHE A 50 0.18 6.27 4.52
CA PHE A 50 -0.83 7.03 3.76
C PHE A 50 -1.58 8.04 4.64
N LYS A 51 -1.96 7.65 5.87
CA LYS A 51 -2.65 8.53 6.81
C LYS A 51 -1.78 9.70 7.25
N GLN A 52 -0.51 9.44 7.54
CA GLN A 52 0.48 10.46 7.87
C GLN A 52 0.68 11.42 6.69
N LEU A 53 0.96 10.88 5.50
CA LEU A 53 1.12 11.69 4.29
C LEU A 53 -0.12 12.56 4.06
N ARG A 54 -1.33 12.00 4.17
CA ARG A 54 -2.59 12.76 4.00
C ARG A 54 -2.75 13.88 5.01
N ALA A 55 -2.34 13.69 6.27
CA ALA A 55 -2.42 14.72 7.31
C ALA A 55 -1.49 15.92 6.99
N GLU A 56 -0.40 15.68 6.27
CA GLU A 56 0.62 16.69 5.95
C GLU A 56 0.48 17.26 4.52
N SER A 57 -0.16 16.53 3.61
CA SER A 57 -0.27 16.85 2.17
C SER A 57 -1.17 18.04 1.85
N THR A 58 -1.87 18.62 2.83
CA THR A 58 -2.82 19.72 2.58
C THR A 58 -2.17 20.99 2.02
N THR A 59 -0.83 21.07 1.92
CA THR A 59 -0.12 22.35 1.71
C THR A 59 0.95 22.39 0.60
N THR A 60 1.39 21.29 -0.04
CA THR A 60 2.72 21.36 -0.70
C THR A 60 2.95 20.53 -1.98
N VAL A 61 2.21 20.80 -3.06
CA VAL A 61 2.75 20.54 -4.43
C VAL A 61 3.26 21.87 -4.99
N ARG A 62 4.58 22.07 -4.99
CA ARG A 62 5.19 23.36 -5.37
C ARG A 62 6.05 23.28 -6.62
N THR A 63 6.51 22.09 -6.98
CA THR A 63 7.43 21.88 -8.10
C THR A 63 6.98 20.75 -9.03
N PRO A 64 7.42 20.73 -10.30
CA PRO A 64 7.16 19.60 -11.20
C PRO A 64 7.71 18.27 -10.67
N ALA A 65 8.81 18.30 -9.92
CA ALA A 65 9.38 17.11 -9.30
C ALA A 65 8.45 16.50 -8.24
N ASP A 66 7.72 17.34 -7.50
CA ASP A 66 6.73 16.91 -6.50
C ASP A 66 5.55 16.19 -7.15
N ALA A 67 5.05 16.76 -8.25
CA ALA A 67 3.97 16.17 -9.02
C ALA A 67 4.37 14.81 -9.63
N GLU A 68 5.62 14.69 -10.07
CA GLU A 68 6.15 13.43 -10.58
C GLU A 68 6.31 12.37 -9.49
N ALA A 69 6.81 12.73 -8.32
CA ALA A 69 6.92 11.81 -7.19
C ALA A 69 5.54 11.26 -6.77
N LEU A 70 4.51 12.12 -6.73
CA LEU A 70 3.13 11.69 -6.47
C LEU A 70 2.58 10.79 -7.57
N ARG A 71 2.89 11.06 -8.84
CA ARG A 71 2.50 10.18 -9.96
C ARG A 71 3.12 8.80 -9.85
N GLN A 72 4.39 8.69 -9.47
CA GLN A 72 5.06 7.41 -9.27
C GLN A 72 4.36 6.57 -8.20
N VAL A 73 4.00 7.18 -7.07
CA VAL A 73 3.25 6.49 -6.01
C VAL A 73 1.85 6.08 -6.48
N ALA A 74 1.16 6.93 -7.25
CA ALA A 74 -0.14 6.59 -7.81
C ALA A 74 -0.07 5.40 -8.78
N LEU A 75 0.94 5.37 -9.67
CA LEU A 75 1.17 4.26 -10.60
C LEU A 75 1.46 2.95 -9.85
N LEU A 76 2.34 3.00 -8.85
CA LEU A 76 2.67 1.82 -8.05
C LEU A 76 1.44 1.29 -7.29
N THR A 77 0.63 2.18 -6.73
CA THR A 77 -0.62 1.80 -6.07
C THR A 77 -1.61 1.15 -7.04
N GLY A 78 -1.70 1.66 -8.28
CA GLY A 78 -2.52 1.05 -9.34
C GLY A 78 -2.06 -0.37 -9.70
N GLU A 79 -0.75 -0.58 -9.89
CA GLU A 79 -0.18 -1.91 -10.15
C GLU A 79 -0.53 -2.88 -9.01
N LEU A 80 -0.38 -2.44 -7.75
CA LEU A 80 -0.69 -3.25 -6.58
C LEU A 80 -2.18 -3.62 -6.51
N GLN A 81 -3.07 -2.68 -6.88
CA GLN A 81 -4.52 -2.92 -6.95
C GLN A 81 -4.86 -3.96 -8.00
N ASP A 82 -4.28 -3.86 -9.20
CA ASP A 82 -4.50 -4.82 -10.28
C ASP A 82 -4.03 -6.22 -9.88
N MET A 83 -2.87 -6.31 -9.21
CA MET A 83 -2.36 -7.58 -8.67
C MET A 83 -3.31 -8.18 -7.64
N ALA A 84 -3.84 -7.36 -6.72
CA ALA A 84 -4.79 -7.82 -5.71
C ALA A 84 -6.11 -8.32 -6.33
N ILE A 85 -6.65 -7.60 -7.33
CA ILE A 85 -7.84 -8.01 -8.07
C ILE A 85 -7.60 -9.32 -8.81
N ALA A 86 -6.49 -9.44 -9.54
CA ALA A 86 -6.14 -10.65 -10.26
C ALA A 86 -6.03 -11.84 -9.29
N ARG A 87 -5.44 -11.63 -8.12
CA ARG A 87 -5.32 -12.68 -7.09
C ARG A 87 -6.67 -13.07 -6.50
N GLN A 88 -7.55 -12.10 -6.24
CA GLN A 88 -8.91 -12.37 -5.77
C GLN A 88 -9.68 -13.21 -6.78
N GLN A 89 -9.59 -12.88 -8.07
CA GLN A 89 -10.24 -13.64 -9.15
C GLN A 89 -9.74 -15.08 -9.27
N GLN A 90 -8.46 -15.33 -8.94
CA GLN A 90 -7.90 -16.69 -8.89
C GLN A 90 -8.41 -17.51 -7.70
N ILE A 91 -8.55 -16.88 -6.52
CA ILE A 91 -8.92 -17.56 -5.28
C ILE A 91 -10.43 -17.81 -5.18
N GLN A 92 -11.25 -16.90 -5.70
CA GLN A 92 -12.71 -16.97 -5.64
C GLN A 92 -13.32 -18.31 -6.12
N PRO A 93 -12.96 -18.87 -7.29
CA PRO A 93 -13.51 -20.15 -7.74
C PRO A 93 -13.07 -21.32 -6.86
N LEU A 94 -11.84 -21.29 -6.33
CA LEU A 94 -11.35 -22.31 -5.41
C LEU A 94 -12.18 -22.30 -4.12
N LEU A 95 -12.42 -21.12 -3.54
CA LEU A 95 -13.25 -20.99 -2.35
C LEU A 95 -14.69 -21.49 -2.59
N GLN A 96 -15.28 -21.19 -3.75
CA GLN A 96 -16.61 -21.69 -4.11
C GLN A 96 -16.65 -23.22 -4.22
N ALA A 97 -15.63 -23.82 -4.86
CA ALA A 97 -15.53 -25.27 -4.98
C ALA A 97 -15.42 -25.95 -3.61
N TRP A 98 -14.59 -25.41 -2.71
CA TRP A 98 -14.47 -25.89 -1.34
C TRP A 98 -15.77 -25.78 -0.54
N GLN A 99 -16.49 -24.66 -0.66
CA GLN A 99 -17.79 -24.48 0.00
C GLN A 99 -18.86 -25.46 -0.52
N GLN A 100 -18.85 -25.76 -1.82
CA GLN A 100 -19.77 -26.75 -2.40
C GLN A 100 -19.42 -28.17 -1.95
N ALA A 101 -18.14 -28.53 -1.91
CA ALA A 101 -17.69 -29.83 -1.40
C ALA A 101 -18.06 -30.02 0.09
N ALA A 102 -17.92 -28.98 0.91
CA ALA A 102 -18.33 -28.99 2.32
C ALA A 102 -19.84 -29.16 2.51
N LYS A 103 -20.67 -28.72 1.55
CA LYS A 103 -22.13 -28.91 1.57
C LYS A 103 -22.57 -30.25 0.96
N GLY A 104 -21.74 -30.85 0.10
CA GLY A 104 -22.06 -32.07 -0.65
C GLY A 104 -21.61 -33.39 -0.01
N ASN A 105 -20.71 -33.36 0.96
CA ASN A 105 -20.18 -34.57 1.62
C ASN A 105 -20.68 -34.73 3.06
N THR A 106 -21.93 -35.15 3.23
CA THR A 106 -22.28 -36.05 4.33
C THR A 106 -22.33 -37.47 3.75
N PRO A 107 -21.28 -38.29 3.92
CA PRO A 107 -21.44 -39.73 3.74
C PRO A 107 -22.37 -40.20 4.85
N THR A 108 -23.62 -40.47 4.50
CA THR A 108 -24.58 -41.14 5.37
C THR A 108 -24.05 -42.57 5.63
N PRO A 109 -23.96 -43.02 6.89
CA PRO A 109 -23.64 -44.42 7.20
C PRO A 109 -24.71 -45.39 6.70
#